data_AF-A0A1Q3CH76-F1
#
_entry.id   AF-A0A1Q3CH76-F1
#
_cell.length_a   1.000
_cell.length_b   1.000
_cell.length_c   1.000
_cell.angle_alpha   90.00
_cell.angle_beta   90.00
_cell.angle_gamma   90.00
#
_symmetry.space_group_name_H-M   'P 1'
#
loop_
_entity.id
_entity.type
_entity.pdbx_description
1 polymer ?
#
loop_
_entity_poly.entity_id
_entity_poly.type
_entity_poly.pdbx_seq_one_letter_code
_entity_poly.pdbx_strand_id
1 'polypeptide(L)'
;SIKISPKSDPNYPELITHTSVFIQKIITIAEWGQPPHHYKHFSSFFDILVYNYFDYTQAWHHAFLFQNIEDKHSWFFCFDKTFNSKQIIPDWFMDWWTFYGPIKTFYLHLLKKHFTHSPIILKTYHSTE
;
A
#
# COMPACT_ATOMS: atom_id res chain seq x y z
N SER A 1 -7.74 3.33 3.14
CA SER A 1 -8.45 2.66 2.03
C SER A 1 -7.53 2.57 0.84
N ILE A 2 -7.45 1.38 0.25
CA ILE A 2 -6.72 1.10 -0.98
C ILE A 2 -7.61 0.26 -1.90
N LYS A 3 -7.43 0.40 -3.22
CA LYS A 3 -7.98 -0.51 -4.21
C LYS A 3 -6.85 -1.32 -4.82
N ILE A 4 -7.05 -2.64 -4.93
CA ILE A 4 -6.06 -3.58 -5.46
C ILE A 4 -6.57 -4.09 -6.81
N SER A 5 -5.69 -4.14 -7.81
CA SER A 5 -5.98 -4.62 -9.16
C SER A 5 -4.87 -5.55 -9.63
N PRO A 6 -4.99 -6.88 -9.40
CA PRO A 6 -4.03 -7.85 -9.90
C PRO A 6 -4.12 -7.99 -11.42
N LYS A 7 -3.00 -8.38 -12.03
CA LYS A 7 -2.87 -8.68 -13.46
C LYS A 7 -2.13 -10.00 -13.61
N SER A 8 -2.79 -10.95 -14.27
CA SER A 8 -2.24 -12.26 -14.56
C SER A 8 -1.49 -12.30 -15.89
N ASP A 9 -0.61 -13.28 -16.04
CA ASP A 9 0.00 -13.58 -17.32
C ASP A 9 -1.08 -13.96 -18.36
N PRO A 10 -1.02 -13.43 -19.59
CA PRO A 10 -1.99 -13.74 -20.64
C PRO A 10 -2.04 -15.22 -21.02
N ASN A 11 -0.91 -15.93 -20.90
CA ASN A 11 -0.78 -17.35 -21.20
C ASN A 11 -1.03 -18.21 -19.95
N TYR A 12 -0.78 -17.67 -18.75
CA TYR A 12 -0.96 -18.37 -17.46
C TYR A 12 -1.83 -17.53 -16.49
N PRO A 13 -3.17 -17.64 -16.57
CA PRO A 13 -4.09 -16.81 -15.77
C PRO A 13 -3.95 -16.96 -14.24
N GLU A 14 -3.42 -18.09 -13.77
CA GLU A 14 -3.16 -18.32 -12.33
C GLU A 14 -1.89 -17.59 -11.84
N LEU A 15 -1.00 -17.19 -12.75
CA LEU A 15 0.23 -16.49 -12.42
C LEU A 15 -0.01 -14.98 -12.38
N ILE A 16 -0.17 -14.43 -11.18
CA ILE A 16 -0.23 -12.98 -10.99
C ILE A 16 1.18 -12.39 -11.16
N THR A 17 1.40 -11.67 -12.26
CA THR A 17 2.70 -11.07 -12.59
C THR A 17 2.90 -9.74 -11.88
N HIS A 18 1.84 -8.94 -11.78
CA HIS A 18 1.89 -7.67 -11.10
C HIS A 18 0.54 -7.26 -10.51
N THR A 19 0.61 -6.41 -9.50
CA THR A 19 -0.58 -5.86 -8.86
C THR A 19 -0.47 -4.34 -8.74
N SER A 20 -1.50 -3.63 -9.18
CA SER A 20 -1.62 -2.19 -8.95
C SER A 20 -2.40 -1.87 -7.69
N VAL A 21 -1.86 -1.00 -6.85
CA VAL A 21 -2.41 -0.51 -5.59
C VAL A 21 -2.73 0.97 -5.76
N PHE A 22 -4.00 1.31 -5.70
CA PHE A 22 -4.51 2.67 -5.77
C PHE A 22 -4.83 3.16 -4.37
N ILE A 23 -3.99 4.03 -3.84
CA ILE A 23 -4.10 4.61 -2.51
C ILE A 23 -5.16 5.70 -2.54
N GLN A 24 -6.25 5.47 -1.82
CA GLN A 24 -7.35 6.44 -1.71
C GLN A 24 -7.29 7.24 -0.42
N LYS A 25 -6.79 6.61 0.66
CA LYS A 25 -6.70 7.23 1.98
C LYS A 25 -5.70 6.48 2.87
N ILE A 26 -4.83 7.19 3.58
CA ILE A 26 -4.00 6.61 4.65
C ILE A 26 -4.59 7.01 6.00
N ILE A 27 -5.00 6.06 6.83
CA ILE A 27 -5.72 6.40 8.08
C ILE A 27 -4.73 6.88 9.14
N THR A 28 -4.94 8.09 9.67
CA THR A 28 -4.25 8.60 10.87
C THR A 28 -4.86 8.04 12.15
N ILE A 29 -4.15 8.11 13.29
CA ILE A 29 -4.71 7.73 14.59
C ILE A 29 -5.97 8.56 14.91
N ALA A 30 -5.97 9.85 14.60
CA ALA A 30 -7.14 10.72 14.82
C ALA A 30 -8.37 10.25 14.00
N GLU A 31 -8.15 9.82 12.75
CA GLU A 31 -9.20 9.29 11.88
C GLU A 31 -9.57 7.84 12.19
N TRP A 32 -8.78 7.13 13.00
CA TRP A 32 -9.13 5.79 13.46
C TRP A 32 -10.41 5.82 14.30
N GLY A 33 -10.69 6.91 15.02
CA GLY A 33 -11.96 7.11 15.73
C GLY A 33 -12.15 6.24 16.98
N GLN A 34 -11.13 5.50 17.40
CA GLN A 34 -11.06 4.72 18.65
C GLN A 34 -9.62 4.73 19.19
N PRO A 35 -9.38 4.32 20.45
CA PRO A 35 -8.01 4.09 20.93
C PRO A 35 -7.26 3.10 20.02
N PRO A 36 -5.97 3.32 19.71
CA PRO A 36 -5.25 2.55 18.69
C PRO A 36 -5.06 1.07 19.06
N HIS A 37 -5.11 0.74 20.35
CA HIS A 37 -5.03 -0.62 20.88
C HIS A 37 -6.37 -1.36 20.86
N HIS A 38 -7.47 -0.65 20.63
CA HIS A 38 -8.79 -1.27 20.59
C HIS A 38 -9.02 -1.94 19.23
N TYR A 39 -9.57 -3.14 19.32
CA TYR A 39 -9.90 -3.97 18.18
C TYR A 39 -11.18 -3.50 17.49
N LYS A 40 -11.16 -3.55 16.16
CA LYS A 40 -12.30 -3.40 15.26
C LYS A 40 -12.58 -4.71 14.55
N HIS A 41 -13.84 -4.92 14.20
CA HIS A 41 -14.23 -6.03 13.34
C HIS A 41 -14.13 -5.63 11.87
N PHE A 42 -13.74 -6.58 11.04
CA PHE A 42 -13.86 -6.43 9.59
C PHE A 42 -15.33 -6.39 9.19
N SER A 43 -15.65 -5.65 8.13
CA SER A 43 -17.00 -5.64 7.54
C SER A 43 -17.35 -6.94 6.85
N SER A 44 -16.33 -7.73 6.50
CA SER A 44 -16.46 -9.01 5.80
C SER A 44 -15.90 -10.13 6.69
N PHE A 45 -16.37 -11.35 6.48
CA PHE A 45 -15.84 -12.52 7.18
C PHE A 45 -14.45 -12.88 6.64
N PHE A 46 -13.48 -12.89 7.54
CA PHE A 46 -12.11 -13.38 7.33
C PHE A 46 -11.77 -14.32 8.49
N ASP A 47 -10.74 -15.16 8.32
CA ASP A 47 -10.25 -16.05 9.38
C ASP A 47 -9.80 -15.27 10.62
N ILE A 48 -9.31 -14.04 10.42
CA ILE A 48 -9.04 -13.07 11.48
C ILE A 48 -10.25 -12.15 11.62
N LEU A 49 -10.88 -12.17 12.80
CA LEU A 49 -12.12 -11.44 13.04
C LEU A 49 -11.93 -10.00 13.48
N VAL A 50 -10.72 -9.66 13.95
CA VAL A 50 -10.43 -8.36 14.56
C VAL A 50 -9.05 -7.82 14.20
N TYR A 51 -8.93 -6.50 14.19
CA TYR A 51 -7.68 -5.80 13.94
C TYR A 51 -7.67 -4.44 14.65
N ASN A 52 -6.50 -3.98 15.08
CA ASN A 52 -6.32 -2.66 15.69
C ASN A 52 -5.53 -1.73 14.74
N TYR A 53 -5.19 -0.52 15.21
CA TYR A 53 -4.48 0.44 14.37
C TYR A 53 -3.05 -0.02 14.02
N PHE A 54 -2.37 -0.69 14.95
CA PHE A 54 -1.03 -1.21 14.73
C PHE A 54 -1.04 -2.36 13.73
N ASP A 55 -2.04 -3.24 13.78
CA ASP A 55 -2.23 -4.28 12.76
C ASP A 55 -2.40 -3.68 11.36
N TYR A 56 -3.15 -2.57 11.26
CA TYR A 56 -3.28 -1.80 10.01
C TYR A 56 -1.93 -1.25 9.52
N THR A 57 -1.12 -0.65 10.40
CA THR A 57 0.23 -0.16 10.05
C THR A 57 1.17 -1.31 9.66
N GLN A 58 1.13 -2.43 10.38
CA GLN A 58 1.94 -3.60 10.09
C GLN A 58 1.52 -4.26 8.77
N ALA A 59 0.24 -4.22 8.40
CA ALA A 59 -0.22 -4.76 7.12
C ALA A 59 0.48 -4.09 5.92
N TRP A 60 0.79 -2.79 5.99
CA TRP A 60 1.57 -2.11 4.94
C TRP A 60 2.99 -2.67 4.79
N HIS A 61 3.60 -3.15 5.86
CA HIS A 61 4.96 -3.69 5.83
C HIS A 61 5.01 -5.11 5.29
N HIS A 62 3.95 -5.90 5.50
CA HIS A 62 3.95 -7.32 5.15
C HIS A 62 3.21 -7.64 3.85
N ALA A 63 2.10 -6.96 3.57
CA ALA A 63 1.25 -7.30 2.42
C ALA A 63 1.98 -7.19 1.08
N PHE A 64 2.91 -6.22 0.97
CA PHE A 64 3.63 -5.94 -0.27
C PHE A 64 4.97 -6.67 -0.39
N LEU A 65 5.23 -7.62 0.51
CA LEU A 65 6.32 -8.60 0.39
C LEU A 65 5.88 -9.87 -0.33
N PHE A 66 4.57 -10.03 -0.60
CA PHE A 66 4.07 -11.19 -1.33
C PHE A 66 4.74 -11.31 -2.70
N GLN A 67 5.21 -12.52 -2.99
CA GLN A 67 5.79 -12.94 -4.25
C GLN A 67 4.93 -14.04 -4.89
N ASN A 68 5.01 -14.15 -6.21
CA ASN A 68 4.42 -15.28 -6.92
C ASN A 68 5.36 -16.49 -6.86
N ILE A 69 4.93 -17.63 -7.39
CA ILE A 69 5.71 -18.89 -7.40
C ILE A 69 7.07 -18.79 -8.12
N GLU A 70 7.31 -17.71 -8.87
CA GLU A 70 8.56 -17.45 -9.57
C GLU A 70 9.43 -16.37 -8.91
N ASP A 71 9.02 -15.82 -7.77
CA ASP A 71 9.68 -14.69 -7.10
C ASP A 71 9.84 -13.44 -8.00
N LYS A 72 8.88 -13.23 -8.91
CA LYS A 72 8.89 -12.13 -9.90
C LYS A 72 7.70 -11.21 -9.79
N HIS A 73 6.96 -11.24 -8.68
CA HIS A 73 5.79 -10.38 -8.53
C HIS A 73 6.23 -8.92 -8.37
N SER A 74 5.55 -8.01 -9.07
CA SER A 74 5.82 -6.57 -8.97
C SER A 74 4.60 -5.82 -8.46
N TRP A 75 4.83 -4.92 -7.50
CA TRP A 75 3.80 -4.06 -6.94
C TRP A 75 3.88 -2.66 -7.56
N PHE A 76 2.74 -2.12 -7.98
CA PHE A 76 2.66 -0.80 -8.58
C PHE A 76 1.81 0.12 -7.72
N PHE A 77 2.34 1.25 -7.26
CA PHE A 77 1.62 2.17 -6.38
C PHE A 77 1.20 3.43 -7.12
N CYS A 78 -0.04 3.84 -6.89
CA CYS A 78 -0.62 5.05 -7.44
C CYS A 78 -1.44 5.75 -6.35
N PHE A 79 -1.42 7.08 -6.30
CA PHE A 79 -2.49 7.80 -5.61
C PHE A 79 -3.73 7.82 -6.51
N ASP A 80 -4.86 7.35 -5.98
CA ASP A 80 -6.12 7.39 -6.71
C ASP A 80 -6.56 8.86 -6.90
N LYS A 81 -7.33 9.15 -7.94
CA LYS A 81 -7.93 10.47 -8.16
C LYS A 81 -8.81 10.92 -6.99
N THR A 82 -9.36 9.99 -6.20
CA THR A 82 -10.14 10.29 -5.00
C THR A 82 -9.26 10.61 -3.78
N PHE A 83 -7.94 10.51 -3.90
CA PHE A 83 -7.03 10.82 -2.81
C PHE A 83 -7.08 12.30 -2.46
N ASN A 84 -7.36 12.60 -1.19
CA ASN A 84 -7.36 13.97 -0.71
C ASN A 84 -5.91 14.46 -0.53
N SER A 85 -5.43 15.29 -1.46
CA SER A 85 -4.06 15.86 -1.41
C SER A 85 -3.80 16.74 -0.18
N LYS A 86 -4.86 17.19 0.52
CA LYS A 86 -4.75 17.96 1.77
C LYS A 86 -4.75 17.10 3.03
N GLN A 87 -4.93 15.79 2.90
CA GLN A 87 -4.91 14.88 4.04
C GLN A 87 -3.57 14.97 4.77
N ILE A 88 -3.62 14.88 6.10
CA ILE A 88 -2.43 14.67 6.93
C ILE A 88 -1.95 13.24 6.69
N ILE A 89 -0.67 13.09 6.34
CA ILE A 89 -0.02 11.80 6.14
C ILE A 89 0.67 11.41 7.45
N PRO A 90 0.41 10.22 8.01
CA PRO A 90 1.11 9.76 9.20
C PRO A 90 2.61 9.60 8.96
N ASP A 91 3.43 9.88 9.97
CA ASP A 91 4.89 9.75 9.88
C ASP A 91 5.33 8.33 9.53
N TRP A 92 4.70 7.30 10.12
CA TRP A 92 5.02 5.90 9.79
C TRP A 92 4.85 5.59 8.29
N PHE A 93 3.90 6.24 7.61
CA PHE A 93 3.70 6.04 6.19
C PHE A 93 4.77 6.77 5.37
N MET A 94 5.22 7.93 5.86
CA MET A 94 6.35 8.64 5.29
C MET A 94 7.63 7.83 5.37
N ASP A 95 7.87 7.19 6.51
CA ASP A 95 9.00 6.30 6.72
C ASP A 95 8.90 5.11 5.77
N TRP A 96 7.75 4.42 5.75
CA TRP A 96 7.49 3.32 4.81
C TRP A 96 7.71 3.74 3.35
N TRP A 97 7.22 4.91 2.94
CA TRP A 97 7.38 5.43 1.58
C TRP A 97 8.84 5.79 1.28
N THR A 98 9.61 6.25 2.26
CA THR A 98 11.04 6.53 2.09
C THR A 98 11.83 5.25 1.80
N PHE A 99 11.49 4.15 2.48
CA PHE A 99 12.18 2.86 2.29
C PHE A 99 11.76 2.13 1.03
N TYR A 100 10.45 2.03 0.80
CA TYR A 100 9.90 1.19 -0.28
C TYR A 100 9.54 2.01 -1.50
N GLY A 101 9.24 3.30 -1.37
CA GLY A 101 8.91 4.17 -2.48
C GLY A 101 10.10 4.47 -3.41
N PRO A 102 9.84 5.12 -4.56
CA PRO A 102 10.87 5.41 -5.55
C PRO A 102 11.84 6.49 -5.03
N ILE A 103 13.15 6.20 -5.16
CA ILE A 103 14.31 7.00 -4.71
C ILE A 103 14.27 8.48 -5.18
N LYS A 104 13.56 8.80 -6.27
CA LYS A 104 13.39 10.17 -6.79
C LYS A 104 12.20 10.94 -6.19
N THR A 105 11.76 10.63 -4.98
CA THR A 105 10.72 11.41 -4.28
C THR A 105 11.31 12.32 -3.19
N PHE A 106 12.29 13.14 -3.56
CA PHE A 106 12.91 14.13 -2.67
C PHE A 106 11.93 15.15 -2.08
N TYR A 107 10.68 15.21 -2.56
CA TYR A 107 9.65 16.07 -2.00
C TYR A 107 8.28 15.41 -2.08
N LEU A 108 7.90 14.68 -1.04
CA LEU A 108 6.49 14.35 -0.81
C LEU A 108 5.61 15.62 -0.73
N HIS A 109 6.21 16.77 -0.41
CA HIS A 109 5.56 18.08 -0.46
C HIS A 109 5.18 18.52 -1.89
N LEU A 110 5.90 18.07 -2.93
CA LEU A 110 5.57 18.31 -4.34
C LEU A 110 4.59 17.26 -4.90
N LEU A 111 4.43 16.10 -4.26
CA LEU A 111 3.48 15.05 -4.67
C LEU A 111 2.03 15.54 -4.65
N LYS A 112 1.70 16.56 -3.84
CA LYS A 112 0.35 17.15 -3.77
C LYS A 112 -0.11 17.81 -5.08
N LYS A 113 0.78 18.10 -6.03
CA LYS A 113 0.47 18.91 -7.21
C LYS A 113 0.48 18.17 -8.56
N HIS A 114 1.05 16.97 -8.67
CA HIS A 114 1.38 16.41 -10.01
C HIS A 114 1.12 14.92 -10.28
N PHE A 115 0.47 14.15 -9.39
CA PHE A 115 0.13 12.76 -9.71
C PHE A 115 -1.27 12.64 -10.32
N THR A 116 -1.38 13.02 -11.59
CA THR A 116 -2.55 12.65 -12.41
C THR A 116 -2.25 11.53 -13.42
N HIS A 117 -1.01 11.13 -13.71
CA HIS A 117 -0.77 10.28 -14.91
C HIS A 117 0.39 9.27 -14.90
N SER A 118 0.96 8.79 -13.79
CA SER A 118 1.95 7.68 -13.90
C SER A 118 2.03 6.72 -12.72
N PRO A 119 1.97 5.39 -12.95
CA PRO A 119 2.17 4.38 -11.92
C PRO A 119 3.64 4.27 -11.48
N ILE A 120 3.86 4.05 -10.18
CA ILE A 120 5.17 3.86 -9.58
C ILE A 120 5.45 2.36 -9.46
N ILE A 121 6.60 1.89 -9.92
CA ILE A 121 7.01 0.48 -9.82
C ILE A 121 7.80 0.26 -8.53
N LEU A 122 7.33 -0.61 -7.65
CA LEU A 122 8.15 -1.22 -6.61
C LEU A 122 8.59 -2.59 -7.09
N LYS A 123 9.89 -2.70 -7.36
CA LYS A 123 10.57 -3.99 -7.42
C LYS A 123 11.13 -4.22 -6.02
N THR A 124 10.55 -5.15 -5.28
CA THR A 124 11.16 -5.67 -4.06
C THR A 124 12.39 -6.48 -4.48
N TYR A 125 13.57 -5.83 -4.46
CA TYR A 125 14.83 -6.54 -4.57
C TYR A 125 15.08 -7.19 -3.22
N HIS A 126 14.90 -8.50 -3.12
CA HIS A 126 15.54 -9.26 -2.06
C HIS A 126 17.05 -9.19 -2.32
N SER A 127 17.76 -8.38 -1.53
CA SER A 127 19.20 -8.52 -1.37
C SER A 127 19.42 -9.89 -0.74
N THR A 128 19.81 -10.87 -1.54
CA THR A 128 20.41 -12.10 -1.04
C THR A 128 21.77 -11.70 -0.46
N GLU A 129 21.85 -11.62 0.87
CA GLU A 129 23.11 -11.81 1.59
C GLU A 129 23.58 -13.26 1.47
#